data_AF-A0A0N1I6Q8-F1
#
_entry.id   AF-A0A0N1I6Q8-F1
#
_cell.length_a   1.000
_cell.length_b   1.000
_cell.length_c   1.000
_cell.angle_alpha   90.00
_cell.angle_beta   90.00
_cell.angle_gamma   90.00
#
_symmetry.space_group_name_H-M   'P 1'
#
loop_
_entity.id
_entity.type
_entity.pdbx_description
1 polymer ?
#
loop_
_entity_poly.entity_id
_entity_poly.type
_entity_poly.pdbx_seq_one_letter_code
_entity_poly.pdbx_strand_id
1 'polypeptide(L)'
;MNGNAVRVLAIYFLWKKRQQKRRRTVGVDPYNATRLLRGEHVTSFSDLRENSYKFYKYFRLSTSSFDELLCKLEFSLRRSLFLSL
;
A
#
# COMPACT_ATOMS: atom_id res chain seq x y z
N MET A 1 -0.62 -11.40 48.44
CA MET A 1 -0.91 -10.69 47.17
C MET A 1 -2.37 -10.96 46.82
N ASN A 2 -3.19 -9.91 46.68
CA ASN A 2 -4.65 -10.06 46.48
C ASN A 2 -4.93 -10.76 45.14
N GLY A 3 -5.66 -11.88 45.16
CA GLY A 3 -5.90 -12.71 43.96
C GLY A 3 -6.55 -11.95 42.79
N ASN A 4 -7.28 -10.87 43.09
CA ASN A 4 -7.85 -9.98 42.08
C ASN A 4 -6.78 -9.18 41.33
N ALA A 5 -5.72 -8.74 42.00
CA ALA A 5 -4.62 -8.01 41.36
C ALA A 5 -3.86 -8.90 40.37
N VAL A 6 -3.67 -10.17 40.72
CA VAL A 6 -3.03 -11.16 39.84
C VAL A 6 -3.87 -11.42 38.59
N ARG A 7 -5.20 -11.52 38.74
CA ARG A 7 -6.13 -11.68 37.61
C ARG A 7 -6.13 -10.47 36.68
N VAL A 8 -6.14 -9.26 37.23
CA VAL A 8 -6.08 -8.01 36.44
C VAL A 8 -4.77 -7.91 35.66
N LEU A 9 -3.64 -8.24 36.30
CA LEU A 9 -2.33 -8.27 35.64
C LEU A 9 -2.26 -9.31 34.52
N ALA A 10 -2.83 -10.50 34.74
CA ALA A 10 -2.89 -11.56 33.73
C ALA A 10 -3.71 -11.13 32.51
N ILE A 11 -4.88 -10.51 32.72
CA ILE A 11 -5.73 -9.98 31.64
C ILE A 11 -4.99 -8.89 30.85
N TYR A 12 -4.33 -7.96 31.55
CA TYR A 12 -3.55 -6.91 30.91
C TYR A 12 -2.41 -7.47 30.04
N PHE A 13 -1.67 -8.46 30.55
CA PHE A 13 -0.60 -9.12 29.80
C PHE A 13 -1.12 -9.83 28.54
N LEU A 14 -2.25 -10.54 28.65
CA LEU A 14 -2.88 -11.22 27.52
C LEU A 14 -3.36 -10.23 26.45
N TRP A 15 -3.97 -9.11 26.86
CA TRP A 15 -4.38 -8.05 25.95
C TRP A 15 -3.17 -7.42 25.23
N LYS A 16 -2.11 -7.10 25.97
CA LYS A 16 -0.87 -6.54 25.42
C LYS A 16 -0.22 -7.49 24.41
N LYS A 17 -0.17 -8.79 24.71
CA LYS A 17 0.36 -9.83 23.81
C LYS A 17 -0.49 -9.97 22.53
N ARG A 18 -1.82 -9.89 22.63
CA ARG A 18 -2.73 -9.87 21.46
C ARG A 18 -2.53 -8.64 20.60
N GLN A 19 -2.40 -7.45 21.20
CA GLN A 19 -2.12 -6.21 20.48
C GLN A 19 -0.77 -6.26 19.75
N GLN A 20 0.26 -6.78 20.41
CA GLN A 20 1.58 -6.94 19.79
C GLN A 20 1.55 -7.97 18.65
N LYS A 21 0.77 -9.05 18.78
CA LYS A 21 0.55 -10.01 17.69
C LYS A 21 -0.17 -9.31 16.52
N ARG A 22 -1.27 -8.60 16.76
CA ARG A 22 -1.99 -7.84 15.71
C ARG A 22 -1.09 -6.83 15.00
N ARG A 23 -0.27 -6.07 15.73
CA ARG A 23 0.71 -5.13 15.18
C ARG A 23 1.79 -5.82 14.33
N ARG A 24 2.21 -7.03 14.70
CA ARG A 24 3.15 -7.86 13.92
C ARG A 24 2.49 -8.56 12.73
N THR A 25 1.19 -8.82 12.78
CA THR A 25 0.41 -9.40 11.67
C THR A 25 0.01 -8.35 10.62
N VAL A 26 0.22 -7.05 10.87
CA VAL A 26 0.26 -6.02 9.80
C VAL A 26 1.57 -6.10 9.01
N GLY A 27 2.18 -7.28 8.98
CA GLY A 27 3.42 -7.58 8.31
C GLY A 27 3.16 -7.66 6.83
N VAL A 28 3.52 -6.58 6.15
CA VAL A 28 3.69 -6.54 4.70
C VAL A 28 2.35 -6.59 3.95
N ASP A 29 1.97 -5.47 3.34
CA ASP A 29 0.85 -5.44 2.39
C ASP A 29 1.04 -6.61 1.39
N PRO A 30 0.00 -7.39 1.04
CA PRO A 30 0.14 -8.51 0.10
C PRO A 30 0.82 -8.13 -1.22
N TYR A 31 0.75 -6.85 -1.61
CA TYR A 31 1.51 -6.27 -2.71
C TYR A 31 3.03 -6.36 -2.56
N ASN A 32 3.53 -6.14 -1.34
CA ASN A 32 4.94 -6.24 -1.01
C ASN A 32 5.38 -7.71 -0.92
N ALA A 33 4.48 -8.65 -0.61
CA ALA A 33 4.78 -10.08 -0.62
C ALA A 33 5.00 -10.61 -2.06
N THR A 34 4.30 -10.04 -3.04
CA THR A 34 4.49 -10.39 -4.47
C THR A 34 5.77 -9.82 -5.09
N ARG A 35 6.48 -8.91 -4.43
CA ARG A 35 7.74 -8.32 -4.95
C ARG A 35 8.84 -9.36 -5.19
N LEU A 36 8.91 -10.42 -4.38
CA LEU A 36 9.89 -11.50 -4.60
C LEU A 36 9.64 -12.26 -5.91
N LEU A 37 8.38 -12.35 -6.36
CA LEU A 37 8.01 -13.06 -7.58
C LEU A 37 8.07 -12.15 -8.82
N ARG A 38 7.76 -10.86 -8.66
CA ARG A 38 7.70 -9.90 -9.78
C ARG A 38 8.99 -9.09 -9.95
N GLY A 39 9.83 -8.99 -8.93
CA GLY A 39 11.00 -8.12 -8.87
C GLY A 39 10.79 -6.91 -7.95
N GLU A 40 11.89 -6.41 -7.36
CA GLU A 40 11.88 -5.37 -6.32
C GLU A 40 11.24 -4.04 -6.77
N HIS A 41 11.30 -3.77 -8.08
CA HIS A 41 10.80 -2.54 -8.71
C HIS A 41 9.55 -2.75 -9.59
N VAL A 42 8.99 -3.95 -9.65
CA VAL A 42 7.82 -4.21 -10.50
C VAL A 42 6.56 -3.83 -9.74
N THR A 43 6.27 -2.54 -9.76
CA THR A 43 4.94 -2.02 -9.43
C THR A 43 4.05 -2.18 -10.66
N SER A 44 3.13 -3.16 -10.63
CA SER A 44 2.14 -3.34 -11.68
C SER A 44 1.12 -2.20 -11.64
N PHE A 45 1.21 -1.30 -12.62
CA PHE A 45 0.30 -0.17 -12.75
C PHE A 45 -1.17 -0.63 -12.82
N SER A 46 -1.45 -1.74 -13.49
CA SER A 46 -2.77 -2.40 -13.54
C SER A 46 -3.36 -2.65 -12.15
N ASP A 47 -2.61 -3.34 -11.29
CA ASP A 47 -3.07 -3.77 -9.96
C ASP A 47 -3.23 -2.57 -9.01
N LEU A 48 -2.42 -1.52 -9.21
CA LEU A 48 -2.61 -0.26 -8.50
C LEU A 48 -3.90 0.43 -8.99
N ARG A 49 -4.18 0.44 -10.29
CA ARG A 49 -5.35 1.10 -10.88
C ARG A 49 -6.67 0.46 -10.46
N GLU A 50 -6.69 -0.86 -10.26
CA GLU A 50 -7.86 -1.60 -9.75
C GLU A 50 -8.22 -1.21 -8.30
N ASN A 51 -7.22 -0.82 -7.49
CA ASN A 51 -7.44 -0.40 -6.11
C ASN A 51 -7.23 1.11 -5.93
N SER A 52 -8.32 1.87 -6.07
CA SER A 52 -8.31 3.34 -6.00
C SER A 52 -7.65 3.90 -4.73
N TYR A 53 -7.82 3.25 -3.58
CA TYR A 53 -7.18 3.65 -2.32
C TYR A 53 -5.65 3.51 -2.37
N LYS A 54 -5.15 2.38 -2.88
CA LYS A 54 -3.70 2.17 -3.05
C LYS A 54 -3.13 3.06 -4.13
N PHE A 55 -3.86 3.26 -5.23
CA PHE A 55 -3.50 4.19 -6.29
C PHE A 55 -3.28 5.60 -5.73
N TYR A 56 -4.25 6.11 -4.97
CA TYR A 56 -4.15 7.42 -4.33
C TYR A 56 -3.00 7.48 -3.32
N LYS A 57 -2.76 6.41 -2.56
CA LYS A 57 -1.64 6.38 -1.61
C LYS A 57 -0.27 6.47 -2.31
N TYR A 58 -0.13 5.85 -3.48
CA TYR A 58 1.10 5.86 -4.26
C TYR A 58 1.28 7.13 -5.10
N PHE A 59 0.30 7.48 -5.92
CA PHE A 59 0.38 8.60 -6.86
C PHE A 59 -0.11 9.93 -6.28
N ARG A 60 -0.70 9.92 -5.07
CA ARG A 60 -1.33 11.10 -4.42
C ARG A 60 -2.42 11.76 -5.27
N LEU A 61 -2.97 11.01 -6.22
CA LEU A 61 -3.93 11.44 -7.22
C LEU A 61 -5.00 10.36 -7.39
N SER A 62 -6.22 10.76 -7.77
CA SER A 62 -7.22 9.80 -8.21
C SER A 62 -6.87 9.26 -9.59
N THR A 63 -7.40 8.09 -9.93
CA THR A 63 -7.25 7.51 -11.27
C THR A 63 -7.78 8.45 -12.36
N SER A 64 -8.91 9.14 -12.10
CA SER A 64 -9.49 10.08 -13.05
C SER A 64 -8.60 11.30 -13.33
N SER A 65 -8.06 11.93 -12.28
CA SER A 65 -7.14 13.07 -12.44
C SER A 65 -5.83 12.66 -13.10
N PHE A 66 -5.37 11.43 -12.83
CA PHE A 66 -4.22 10.86 -13.53
C PHE A 66 -4.50 10.70 -15.03
N ASP A 67 -5.65 10.14 -15.40
CA ASP A 67 -6.04 9.96 -16.81
C ASP A 67 -6.21 11.28 -17.54
N GLU A 68 -6.79 12.30 -16.91
CA GLU A 68 -6.89 13.65 -17.49
C GLU A 68 -5.51 14.27 -17.76
N LEU A 69 -4.57 14.13 -16.82
CA LEU A 69 -3.20 14.58 -16.99
C LEU A 69 -2.50 13.81 -18.10
N LEU A 70 -2.70 12.49 -18.15
CA LEU A 70 -2.13 11.63 -19.17
C LEU A 70 -2.63 12.04 -20.56
N CYS A 71 -3.93 12.29 -20.75
CA CYS A 71 -4.49 12.77 -22.02
C CYS A 71 -3.88 14.10 -22.47
N LYS A 72 -3.67 15.05 -21.55
CA LYS A 72 -3.05 16.34 -21.87
C LYS A 72 -1.57 16.19 -22.24
N LEU A 73 -0.86 15.30 -21.54
CA LEU A 73 0.56 15.04 -21.78
C LEU A 73 0.79 14.17 -23.01
N GLU A 74 -0.11 13.26 -23.34
CA GLU A 74 0.01 12.35 -24.48
C GLU A 74 0.18 13.13 -25.79
N PHE A 75 -0.55 14.24 -25.94
CA PHE A 75 -0.41 15.14 -27.08
C PHE A 75 1.02 15.70 -27.21
N SER A 76 1.62 16.10 -26.09
CA SER A 76 2.98 16.65 -26.05
C SER A 76 4.06 15.57 -26.18
N LEU A 77 3.86 14.41 -25.57
CA LEU A 77 4.79 13.27 -25.61
C LEU A 77 4.83 12.62 -26.99
N ARG A 78 3.68 12.43 -27.65
CA ARG A 78 3.65 11.94 -29.04
C ARG A 78 4.37 12.89 -29.98
N ARG A 79 4.23 14.20 -29.76
CA ARG A 79 4.93 15.23 -30.55
C ARG A 79 6.45 15.17 -30.35
N SER A 80 6.94 14.95 -29.12
CA SER A 80 8.39 14.85 -28.89
C SER A 80 8.99 13.58 -29.48
N LEU A 81 8.27 12.46 -29.44
CA LEU A 81 8.71 11.18 -30.00
C LEU A 81 8.80 11.20 -31.53
N PHE A 82 7.96 12.00 -32.19
CA PHE A 82 7.97 12.21 -33.64
C PHE A 82 9.08 13.16 -34.12
N LEU A 83 9.61 14.02 -33.25
CA LEU A 83 10.71 14.96 -33.56
C LEU A 83 12.10 14.36 -33.28
N SER A 84 12.16 13.21 -32.62
CA SER A 84 13.39 12.45 -32.35
C SER A 84 13.66 11.32 -33.36
N LEU A 85 12.88 11.25 -34.44
CA LEU A 85 13.00 10.35 -35.59
C LEU A 85 13.27 11.17 -36.85
#